data_AF-A0A967LEQ6-F1
#
_entry.id   AF-A0A967LEQ6-F1
#
_cell.length_a   1.000
_cell.length_b   1.000
_cell.length_c   1.000
_cell.angle_alpha   90.00
_cell.angle_beta   90.00
_cell.angle_gamma   90.00
#
_symmetry.space_group_name_H-M   'P 1'
#
loop_
_entity.id
_entity.type
_entity.pdbx_description
1 polymer ?
#
loop_
_entity_poly.entity_id
_entity_poly.type
_entity_poly.pdbx_seq_one_letter_code
_entity_poly.pdbx_strand_id
1 'polypeptide(L)'
;MSKSKSFSDELWDFFCSLKLAIITLILLAVTSIIGTVIEQNLAPQEYMQKYGMSESTYKALDALQFFDMYHSYWFLALMGIFAVNLICCSIKRLPRIIKIVREPTLKADDGLFRTFSNKEEIVAQGTVESVRDKVAAVL
;
A
#
# COMPACT_ATOMS: atom_id res chain seq x y z
N MET A 1 -14.24 -24.59 15.07
CA MET A 1 -14.47 -25.20 13.74
C MET A 1 -13.53 -24.54 12.76
N SER A 2 -12.42 -25.22 12.41
CA SER A 2 -11.43 -24.75 11.44
C SER A 2 -12.00 -24.96 10.04
N LYS A 3 -12.52 -23.89 9.42
CA LYS A 3 -12.93 -23.92 8.00
C LYS A 3 -11.63 -24.04 7.19
N SER A 4 -11.49 -25.10 6.38
CA SER A 4 -10.39 -25.17 5.41
C SER A 4 -10.43 -23.90 4.57
N LYS A 5 -9.32 -23.17 4.48
CA LYS A 5 -9.25 -22.00 3.59
C LYS A 5 -9.53 -22.51 2.18
N SER A 6 -10.56 -21.96 1.53
CA SER A 6 -10.78 -22.24 0.12
C SER A 6 -9.63 -21.62 -0.67
N PHE A 7 -9.24 -22.23 -1.79
CA PHE A 7 -8.25 -21.64 -2.72
C PHE A 7 -8.61 -20.20 -3.08
N SER A 8 -9.91 -19.89 -3.20
CA SER A 8 -10.41 -18.54 -3.44
C SER A 8 -10.10 -17.55 -2.30
N ASP A 9 -10.14 -17.99 -1.05
CA ASP A 9 -9.84 -17.14 0.11
C ASP A 9 -8.35 -16.81 0.17
N GLU A 10 -7.50 -17.78 -0.19
CA GLU A 10 -6.05 -17.59 -0.24
C GLU A 10 -5.63 -16.68 -1.40
N LEU A 11 -6.25 -16.87 -2.58
CA LEU A 11 -6.06 -15.97 -3.72
C LEU A 11 -6.52 -14.54 -3.38
N TRP A 12 -7.65 -14.40 -2.69
CA TRP A 12 -8.18 -13.11 -2.24
C TRP A 12 -7.23 -12.44 -1.23
N ASP A 13 -6.71 -13.19 -0.26
CA ASP A 13 -5.73 -12.69 0.70
C ASP A 13 -4.41 -12.29 0.03
N PHE A 14 -3.97 -13.01 -1.01
CA PHE A 14 -2.81 -12.67 -1.81
C PHE A 14 -2.99 -11.32 -2.53
N PHE A 15 -4.10 -11.13 -3.25
CA PHE A 15 -4.41 -9.85 -3.91
C PHE A 15 -4.69 -8.72 -2.93
N CYS A 16 -5.12 -9.00 -1.69
CA CYS A 16 -5.26 -8.01 -0.63
C CYS A 16 -3.97 -7.73 0.16
N SER A 17 -2.82 -8.24 -0.27
CA SER A 17 -1.55 -8.08 0.44
C SER A 17 -0.93 -6.69 0.23
N LEU A 18 -0.67 -5.98 1.33
CA LEU A 18 0.08 -4.71 1.29
C LEU A 18 1.53 -4.92 0.81
N LYS A 19 2.13 -6.09 1.10
CA LYS A 19 3.48 -6.41 0.63
C LYS A 19 3.54 -6.50 -0.90
N LEU A 20 2.52 -7.12 -1.50
CA LEU A 20 2.39 -7.18 -2.96
C LEU A 20 2.28 -5.76 -3.55
N ALA A 21 1.44 -4.91 -2.95
CA ALA A 21 1.29 -3.51 -3.36
C ALA A 21 2.62 -2.77 -3.41
N ILE A 22 3.40 -2.84 -2.32
CA ILE A 22 4.67 -2.14 -2.18
C ILE A 22 5.69 -2.66 -3.19
N ILE A 23 5.81 -3.99 -3.34
CA ILE A 23 6.77 -4.60 -4.27
C ILE A 23 6.43 -4.20 -5.71
N THR A 24 5.16 -4.31 -6.13
CA THR A 24 4.75 -3.96 -7.48
C THR A 24 4.93 -2.46 -7.75
N LEU A 25 4.65 -1.61 -6.76
CA LEU A 25 4.87 -0.16 -6.87
C LEU A 25 6.36 0.18 -7.04
N ILE A 26 7.25 -0.48 -6.30
CA ILE A 26 8.70 -0.30 -6.46
C ILE A 26 9.15 -0.76 -7.86
N LEU A 27 8.66 -1.90 -8.33
CA LEU A 27 8.97 -2.38 -9.68
C LEU A 27 8.53 -1.39 -10.76
N LEU A 28 7.30 -0.87 -10.64
CA LEU A 28 6.77 0.16 -11.54
C LEU A 28 7.60 1.45 -11.48
N ALA A 29 8.05 1.86 -10.30
CA ALA A 29 8.88 3.05 -10.15
C ALA A 29 10.24 2.88 -10.83
N VAL A 30 10.90 1.74 -10.63
CA VAL A 30 12.20 1.44 -11.25
C VAL A 30 12.06 1.39 -12.77
N THR A 31 11.06 0.69 -13.30
CA THR A 31 10.85 0.62 -14.76
C THR A 31 10.48 1.99 -15.34
N SER A 32 9.66 2.79 -14.66
CA SER A 32 9.32 4.16 -15.09
C SER A 32 10.54 5.07 -15.14
N ILE A 33 11.46 4.96 -14.17
CA ILE A 33 12.74 5.71 -14.21
C ILE A 33 13.54 5.31 -15.45
N ILE A 34 13.66 4.00 -15.74
CA ILE A 34 14.37 3.52 -16.93
C ILE A 34 13.73 4.07 -18.21
N GLY A 35 12.40 4.00 -18.35
CA GLY A 35 11.68 4.53 -19.52
C GLY A 35 11.63 6.05 -19.61
N THR A 36 12.03 6.77 -18.55
CA THR A 36 12.21 8.23 -18.59
C THR A 36 13.62 8.61 -19.05
N VAL A 37 14.63 7.79 -18.71
CA VAL A 37 16.02 7.98 -19.16
C VAL A 37 16.19 7.63 -20.64
N ILE A 38 15.46 6.61 -21.11
CA ILE A 38 15.42 6.21 -22.52
C ILE A 38 14.31 6.97 -23.21
N GLU A 39 14.65 7.85 -24.17
CA GLU A 39 13.63 8.50 -25.01
C GLU A 39 12.79 7.45 -25.72
N GLN A 40 11.47 7.63 -25.74
CA GLN A 40 10.55 6.63 -26.28
C GLN A 40 10.18 6.96 -27.72
N ASN A 41 9.92 5.93 -28.53
CA ASN A 41 9.42 6.04 -29.90
C ASN A 41 10.28 6.84 -30.89
N LEU A 42 11.61 6.91 -30.71
CA LEU A 42 12.52 7.46 -31.73
C LEU A 42 12.70 6.49 -32.92
N ALA A 43 13.24 7.02 -34.02
CA ALA A 43 13.66 6.17 -35.13
C ALA A 43 14.86 5.28 -34.73
N PRO A 44 14.97 4.03 -35.23
CA PRO A 44 16.07 3.13 -34.89
C PRO A 44 17.47 3.72 -35.09
N GLN A 45 17.64 4.49 -36.17
CA GLN A 45 18.92 5.14 -36.51
C GLN A 45 19.30 6.22 -35.49
N GLU A 46 18.33 6.94 -34.94
CA GLU A 46 18.56 7.97 -33.93
C GLU A 46 18.99 7.36 -32.61
N TYR A 47 18.43 6.21 -32.21
CA TYR A 47 18.87 5.47 -31.02
C TYR A 47 20.34 5.03 -31.14
N MET A 48 20.73 4.49 -32.29
CA MET A 48 22.11 4.05 -32.52
C MET A 48 23.09 5.21 -32.49
N GLN A 49 22.72 6.37 -33.05
CA GLN A 49 23.56 7.58 -33.03
C GLN A 49 23.65 8.21 -31.64
N LYS A 50 22.52 8.31 -30.92
CA LYS A 50 22.42 9.00 -29.63
C LYS A 50 23.06 8.22 -28.49
N TYR A 51 22.82 6.92 -28.44
CA TYR A 51 23.31 6.05 -27.37
C TYR A 51 24.55 5.24 -27.78
N GLY A 52 25.06 5.41 -29.00
CA GLY A 52 26.23 4.68 -29.50
C GLY A 52 26.03 3.16 -29.50
N MET A 53 24.78 2.69 -29.62
CA MET A 53 24.44 1.27 -29.49
C MET A 53 24.78 0.48 -30.75
N SER A 54 25.28 -0.74 -30.57
CA SER A 54 25.42 -1.71 -31.66
C SER A 54 24.05 -2.22 -32.12
N GLU A 55 23.93 -2.66 -33.38
CA GLU A 55 22.66 -3.14 -33.94
C GLU A 55 22.10 -4.35 -33.16
N SER A 56 22.97 -5.22 -32.65
CA SER A 56 22.57 -6.37 -31.83
C SER A 56 22.01 -5.94 -30.47
N THR A 57 22.60 -4.94 -29.83
CA THR A 57 22.10 -4.36 -28.58
C THR A 57 20.74 -3.70 -28.79
N TYR A 58 20.59 -2.93 -29.87
CA TYR A 58 19.31 -2.32 -30.23
C TYR A 58 18.23 -3.38 -30.39
N LYS A 59 18.48 -4.42 -31.20
CA LYS A 59 17.52 -5.51 -31.43
C LYS A 59 17.15 -6.25 -30.14
N ALA A 60 18.08 -6.45 -29.22
CA ALA A 60 17.79 -7.09 -27.93
C ALA A 60 16.87 -6.24 -27.04
N LEU A 61 17.11 -4.93 -26.97
CA LEU A 61 16.28 -4.01 -26.19
C LEU A 61 14.89 -3.78 -26.83
N ASP A 62 14.84 -3.74 -28.15
CA ASP A 62 13.61 -3.63 -28.93
C ASP A 62 12.73 -4.88 -28.78
N ALA A 63 13.33 -6.07 -28.78
CA ALA A 63 12.63 -7.33 -28.51
C ALA A 63 12.02 -7.38 -27.09
N LEU A 64 12.63 -6.69 -26.13
CA LEU A 64 12.10 -6.52 -24.77
C LEU A 64 11.12 -5.32 -24.66
N GLN A 65 10.87 -4.61 -25.77
CA GLN A 65 10.01 -3.43 -25.85
C GLN A 65 10.44 -2.27 -24.93
N PHE A 66 11.74 -2.04 -24.72
CA PHE A 66 12.21 -0.92 -23.88
C PHE A 66 12.01 0.46 -24.55
N PHE A 67 11.93 0.52 -25.87
CA PHE A 67 11.74 1.76 -26.65
C PHE A 67 10.27 2.18 -26.81
N ASP A 68 9.35 1.25 -26.53
CA ASP A 68 7.91 1.48 -26.40
C ASP A 68 7.39 0.78 -25.13
N MET A 69 7.99 1.17 -24.01
CA MET A 69 7.84 0.49 -22.73
C MET A 69 6.39 0.56 -22.20
N TYR A 70 5.73 1.70 -22.36
CA TYR A 70 4.41 1.95 -21.78
C TYR A 70 3.28 1.14 -22.44
N HIS A 71 3.47 0.70 -23.68
CA HIS A 71 2.54 -0.19 -24.38
C HIS A 71 2.96 -1.66 -24.32
N SER A 72 4.09 -1.97 -23.70
CA SER A 72 4.56 -3.35 -23.57
C SER A 72 3.63 -4.20 -22.72
N TYR A 73 3.46 -5.47 -23.09
CA TYR A 73 2.59 -6.39 -22.37
C TYR A 73 3.03 -6.58 -20.91
N TRP A 74 4.34 -6.58 -20.65
CA TRP A 74 4.87 -6.77 -19.30
C TRP A 74 4.63 -5.55 -18.41
N PHE A 75 4.72 -4.33 -18.94
CA PHE A 75 4.44 -3.11 -18.17
C PHE A 75 2.95 -3.00 -17.86
N LEU A 76 2.09 -3.27 -18.85
CA LEU A 76 0.64 -3.33 -18.66
C LEU A 76 0.22 -4.41 -17.67
N ALA A 77 0.90 -5.56 -17.66
CA ALA A 77 0.66 -6.61 -16.66
C ALA A 77 1.03 -6.14 -15.24
N LEU A 78 2.16 -5.45 -15.05
CA LEU A 78 2.53 -4.87 -13.75
C LEU A 78 1.50 -3.84 -13.28
N MET A 79 1.07 -2.94 -14.17
CA MET A 79 0.01 -1.97 -13.90
C MET A 79 -1.31 -2.65 -13.54
N GLY A 80 -1.69 -3.69 -14.27
CA GLY A 80 -2.91 -4.46 -14.01
C GLY A 80 -2.88 -5.15 -12.64
N ILE A 81 -1.77 -5.81 -12.30
CA ILE A 81 -1.58 -6.45 -10.98
C ILE A 81 -1.67 -5.40 -9.87
N PHE A 82 -1.02 -4.25 -10.05
CA PHE A 82 -1.08 -3.15 -9.08
C PHE A 82 -2.50 -2.61 -8.91
N ALA A 83 -3.22 -2.37 -10.01
CA ALA A 83 -4.59 -1.88 -9.99
C ALA A 83 -5.54 -2.86 -9.28
N VAL A 84 -5.47 -4.15 -9.62
CA VAL A 84 -6.26 -5.19 -8.95
C VAL A 84 -5.95 -5.25 -7.46
N ASN A 85 -4.67 -5.24 -7.08
CA ASN A 85 -4.26 -5.23 -5.68
C ASN A 85 -4.82 -4.01 -4.93
N LEU A 86 -4.74 -2.82 -5.53
CA LEU A 86 -5.25 -1.58 -4.94
C LEU A 86 -6.77 -1.62 -4.73
N ILE A 87 -7.51 -2.14 -5.71
CA ILE A 87 -8.97 -2.31 -5.65
C ILE A 87 -9.33 -3.30 -4.52
N CYS A 88 -8.70 -4.47 -4.50
CA CYS A 88 -8.94 -5.50 -3.48
C CYS A 88 -8.61 -4.97 -2.07
N CYS A 89 -7.45 -4.33 -1.90
CA CYS A 89 -7.06 -3.70 -0.63
C CYS A 89 -8.05 -2.63 -0.18
N SER A 90 -8.53 -1.80 -1.11
CA SER A 90 -9.52 -0.76 -0.83
C SER A 90 -10.84 -1.36 -0.38
N ILE A 91 -11.37 -2.37 -1.08
CA ILE A 91 -12.62 -3.05 -0.70
C ILE A 91 -12.51 -3.65 0.71
N LYS A 92 -11.39 -4.31 1.04
CA LYS A 92 -11.19 -4.96 2.33
C LYS A 92 -10.99 -3.96 3.48
N ARG A 93 -10.27 -2.85 3.23
CA ARG A 93 -9.79 -1.96 4.30
C ARG A 93 -10.63 -0.69 4.47
N LEU A 94 -11.15 -0.13 3.38
CA LEU A 94 -11.85 1.16 3.37
C LEU A 94 -13.12 1.18 4.25
N PRO A 95 -14.00 0.16 4.26
CA PRO A 95 -15.22 0.19 5.08
C PRO A 95 -14.92 0.29 6.58
N ARG A 96 -13.88 -0.42 7.05
CA ARG A 96 -13.45 -0.35 8.45
C ARG A 96 -12.96 1.04 8.80
N ILE A 97 -12.16 1.67 7.93
CA ILE A 97 -11.65 3.02 8.13
C ILE A 97 -12.81 4.02 8.19
N ILE A 98 -13.77 3.93 7.26
CA ILE A 98 -14.95 4.80 7.24
C ILE A 98 -15.74 4.66 8.54
N LYS A 99 -15.92 3.43 9.06
CA LYS A 99 -16.60 3.22 10.34
C LYS A 99 -15.87 3.91 11.51
N ILE A 100 -14.55 3.74 11.60
CA ILE A 100 -13.74 4.35 12.66
C ILE A 100 -13.82 5.89 12.60
N VAL A 101 -13.83 6.46 11.40
CA VAL A 101 -13.92 7.91 11.21
C VAL A 101 -15.32 8.46 11.52
N ARG A 102 -16.38 7.73 11.16
CA ARG A 102 -17.78 8.15 11.42
C ARG A 102 -18.23 7.93 12.85
N GLU A 103 -17.76 6.86 13.49
CA GLU A 103 -18.10 6.48 14.85
C GLU A 103 -16.82 6.42 15.70
N PRO A 104 -16.18 7.57 15.99
CA PRO A 104 -15.01 7.59 16.85
C PRO A 104 -15.41 7.05 18.23
N THR A 105 -14.61 6.13 18.77
CA THR A 105 -14.86 5.56 20.10
C THR A 105 -14.71 6.65 21.15
N LEU A 106 -15.84 7.13 21.68
CA LEU A 106 -15.87 8.16 22.72
C LEU A 106 -15.44 7.61 24.09
N LYS A 107 -15.46 6.29 24.25
CA LYS A 107 -14.92 5.61 25.43
C LYS A 107 -13.44 5.38 25.18
N ALA A 108 -12.62 6.12 25.91
CA ALA A 108 -11.19 5.85 25.98
C ALA A 108 -10.99 4.47 26.61
N ASP A 109 -10.32 3.59 25.88
CA ASP A 109 -9.84 2.30 26.38
C ASP A 109 -8.53 2.52 27.16
N ASP A 110 -8.17 1.60 28.05
CA ASP A 110 -6.91 1.66 28.81
C ASP A 110 -5.68 1.80 27.89
N GLY A 111 -5.74 1.21 26.68
CA GLY A 111 -4.71 1.39 25.66
C GLY A 111 -4.57 2.84 25.18
N LEU A 112 -5.68 3.57 25.06
CA LEU A 112 -5.68 4.99 24.65
C LEU A 112 -5.14 5.88 25.78
N PHE A 113 -5.50 5.60 27.02
CA PHE A 113 -4.97 6.32 28.18
C PHE A 113 -3.45 6.15 28.32
N ARG A 114 -2.94 4.97 27.94
CA ARG A 114 -1.49 4.70 27.95
C ARG A 114 -0.70 5.53 26.94
N THR A 115 -1.30 5.90 25.81
CA THR A 115 -0.69 6.77 24.79
C THR A 115 -0.63 8.24 25.20
N PHE A 116 -1.35 8.68 26.23
CA PHE A 116 -1.26 10.07 26.68
C PHE A 116 0.09 10.35 27.34
N SER A 117 0.73 11.46 26.93
CA SER A 117 2.02 11.90 27.47
C SER A 117 1.92 12.32 28.93
N ASN A 118 0.78 12.89 29.32
CA ASN A 118 0.49 13.31 30.69
C ASN A 118 -0.58 12.38 31.26
N LYS A 119 -0.16 11.42 32.08
CA LYS A 119 -1.04 10.52 32.82
C LYS A 119 -0.53 10.36 34.24
N GLU A 120 -1.46 10.38 35.19
CA GLU A 120 -1.17 10.11 36.60
C GLU A 120 -2.26 9.16 37.08
N GLU A 121 -1.85 7.99 37.59
CA GLU A 121 -2.76 6.97 38.09
C GLU A 121 -2.67 6.96 39.61
N ILE A 122 -3.76 7.33 40.27
CA ILE A 122 -3.84 7.41 41.73
C ILE A 122 -4.74 6.28 42.22
N VAL A 123 -4.18 5.38 43.03
CA VAL A 123 -4.95 4.30 43.66
C VAL A 123 -5.73 4.88 44.83
N ALA A 124 -7.03 5.07 44.65
CA ALA A 124 -7.92 5.57 45.68
C ALA A 124 -8.59 4.42 46.46
N GLN A 125 -8.69 4.54 47.78
CA GLN A 125 -9.44 3.60 48.60
C GLN A 125 -10.93 3.94 48.57
N GLY A 126 -11.76 3.01 48.07
CA GLY A 126 -13.22 3.12 48.06
C GLY A 126 -13.87 2.58 46.79
N THR A 127 -15.20 2.67 46.72
CA THR A 127 -16.00 2.30 45.54
C THR A 127 -15.86 3.34 44.43
N VAL A 128 -15.96 2.92 43.16
CA VAL A 128 -15.80 3.77 41.96
C VAL A 128 -16.72 4.99 41.99
N GLU A 129 -17.98 4.85 42.45
CA GLU A 129 -18.89 5.98 42.58
C GLU A 129 -18.39 7.03 43.58
N SER A 130 -17.86 6.61 44.73
CA SER A 130 -17.35 7.50 45.79
C SER A 130 -16.15 8.32 45.30
N VAL A 131 -15.27 7.70 44.51
CA VAL A 131 -14.08 8.36 43.97
C VAL A 131 -14.46 9.33 42.85
N ARG A 132 -15.38 8.93 41.96
CA ARG A 132 -15.89 9.80 40.89
C ARG A 132 -16.49 11.09 41.45
N ASP A 133 -17.35 10.98 42.46
CA ASP A 133 -18.05 12.14 43.01
C ASP A 133 -17.09 13.08 43.76
N LYS A 134 -16.05 12.55 44.42
CA LYS A 134 -14.97 13.36 45.04
C LYS A 134 -14.13 14.09 44.01
N VAL A 135 -13.76 13.42 42.91
CA VAL A 135 -12.97 14.03 41.83
C VAL A 135 -13.80 15.10 41.11
N ALA A 136 -15.08 14.83 40.83
CA ALA A 136 -16.00 15.80 40.22
C ALA A 136 -16.29 17.02 41.10
N ALA A 137 -16.10 16.93 42.41
CA ALA A 137 -16.22 18.07 43.33
C ALA A 137 -14.96 18.96 43.38
N VAL A 138 -13.82 18.46 42.88
CA VAL A 138 -12.52 19.17 42.91
C VAL A 138 -12.14 19.73 41.54
N LEU A 139 -12.68 19.15 40.46
CA LEU A 139 -12.61 19.63 39.08
C LEU A 139 -13.63 20.76 38.84
#